data_AF-A0A4Q3WRL8-F1
#
_entry.id   AF-A0A4Q3WRL8-F1
#
_cell.length_a   1.000
_cell.length_b   1.000
_cell.length_c   1.000
_cell.angle_alpha   90.00
_cell.angle_beta   90.00
_cell.angle_gamma   90.00
#
_symmetry.space_group_name_H-M   'P 1'
#
loop_
_entity.id
_entity.type
_entity.pdbx_description
1 polymer ?
#
loop_
_entity_poly.entity_id
_entity_poly.type
_entity_poly.pdbx_seq_one_letter_code
_entity_poly.pdbx_strand_id
1 'polypeptide(L)'
;MAAALRSPAGKFSTLWLLGAAVEGNQKNQELTVTYTDGSTQTLFQNFSDWYTPQRFVGESRTIPMSYRNMADGTRDPRRFNVYKYGFNLDKNKDVASVTLPKNPLVKILAVSVAN
;
A
#
# COMPACT_ATOMS: atom_id res chain seq x y z
N MET A 1 -3.92 -10.10 12.20
CA MET A 1 -2.44 -10.23 12.22
C MET A 1 -1.85 -9.16 11.31
N ALA A 2 -0.68 -8.60 11.63
CA ALA A 2 0.08 -7.79 10.68
C ALA A 2 0.80 -8.73 9.71
N ALA A 3 0.80 -8.40 8.41
CA ALA A 3 1.54 -9.17 7.41
C ALA A 3 2.92 -8.55 7.24
N ALA A 4 3.97 -9.39 7.36
CA ALA A 4 5.35 -9.00 7.10
C ALA A 4 5.82 -9.66 5.80
N LEU A 5 6.24 -8.85 4.84
CA LEU A 5 6.79 -9.33 3.58
C LEU A 5 8.32 -9.36 3.68
N ARG A 6 8.93 -10.52 3.43
CA ARG A 6 10.39 -10.65 3.34
C ARG A 6 10.84 -10.24 1.93
N SER A 7 11.72 -9.25 1.84
CA SER A 7 12.38 -8.88 0.57
C SER A 7 13.71 -9.64 0.42
N PRO A 8 14.23 -9.78 -0.82
CA PRO A 8 15.65 -10.07 -1.00
C PRO A 8 16.46 -9.03 -0.21
N ALA A 9 17.46 -9.46 0.54
CA ALA A 9 18.32 -8.53 1.27
C ALA A 9 19.07 -7.64 0.28
N GLY A 10 19.05 -6.33 0.51
CA GLY A 10 19.75 -5.37 -0.31
C GLY A 10 19.34 -3.93 -0.01
N LYS A 11 20.15 -3.00 -0.52
CA LYS A 11 19.90 -1.56 -0.45
C LYS A 11 18.85 -1.20 -1.48
N PHE A 12 17.80 -0.55 -1.00
CA PHE A 12 16.71 -0.03 -1.80
C PHE A 12 16.48 1.43 -1.44
N SER A 13 16.23 2.26 -2.44
CA SER A 13 15.93 3.69 -2.26
C SER A 13 14.42 3.94 -2.09
N THR A 14 13.59 3.03 -2.62
CA THR A 14 12.15 3.27 -2.80
C THR A 14 11.33 2.05 -2.43
N LEU A 15 10.25 2.27 -1.69
CA LEU A 15 9.16 1.31 -1.49
C LEU A 15 7.96 1.73 -2.34
N TRP A 16 7.48 0.81 -3.17
CA TRP A 16 6.24 0.95 -3.91
C TRP A 16 5.16 0.06 -3.33
N LEU A 17 3.95 0.60 -3.26
CA LEU A 17 2.78 -0.09 -2.76
C LEU A 17 1.60 0.14 -3.69
N LEU A 18 0.84 -0.92 -3.92
CA LEU A 18 -0.43 -0.88 -4.65
C LEU A 18 -1.55 -1.26 -3.69
N GLY A 19 -2.55 -0.40 -3.54
CA GLY A 19 -3.68 -0.68 -2.66
C GLY A 19 -4.81 0.34 -2.72
N ALA A 20 -5.89 0.03 -2.03
CA ALA A 20 -7.05 0.91 -1.88
C ALA A 20 -7.76 0.65 -0.55
N ALA A 21 -8.51 1.63 -0.08
CA ALA A 21 -9.45 1.44 1.01
C ALA A 21 -10.80 0.91 0.51
N VAL A 22 -11.51 0.22 1.40
CA VAL A 22 -12.92 -0.17 1.22
C VAL A 22 -13.73 0.36 2.40
N GLU A 23 -15.05 0.50 2.21
CA GLU A 23 -15.95 1.06 3.23
C GLU A 23 -15.54 2.46 3.70
N GLY A 24 -15.01 3.27 2.77
CA GLY A 24 -14.61 4.66 3.04
C GLY A 24 -13.11 4.85 3.22
N ASN A 25 -12.70 6.12 3.19
CA ASN A 25 -11.29 6.52 3.22
C ASN A 25 -10.63 6.15 4.54
N GLN A 26 -9.44 5.55 4.48
CA GLN A 26 -8.67 5.15 5.66
C GLN A 26 -7.46 6.06 5.82
N LYS A 27 -7.44 6.88 6.87
CA LYS A 27 -6.39 7.88 7.12
C LYS A 27 -5.36 7.38 8.14
N ASN A 28 -4.15 7.93 8.10
CA ASN A 28 -3.08 7.70 9.06
C ASN A 28 -2.74 6.21 9.23
N GLN A 29 -2.62 5.50 8.12
CA GLN A 29 -2.28 4.08 8.11
C GLN A 29 -0.76 3.93 8.21
N GLU A 30 -0.33 3.19 9.22
CA GLU A 30 1.08 2.98 9.52
C GLU A 30 1.66 1.82 8.69
N LEU A 31 2.85 2.03 8.14
CA LEU A 31 3.70 1.00 7.56
C LEU A 31 5.07 1.07 8.23
N THR A 32 5.65 -0.09 8.55
CA THR A 32 6.96 -0.15 9.20
C THR A 32 7.93 -0.92 8.32
N VAL A 33 9.02 -0.29 7.94
CA VAL A 33 10.15 -0.95 7.27
C VAL A 33 11.14 -1.36 8.36
N THR A 34 11.52 -2.63 8.38
CA THR A 34 12.55 -3.16 9.26
C THR A 34 13.80 -3.43 8.44
N TYR A 35 14.94 -2.92 8.89
CA TYR A 35 16.23 -3.12 8.27
C TYR A 35 16.99 -4.30 8.90
N THR A 36 18.01 -4.80 8.22
CA THR A 36 18.82 -5.93 8.69
C THR A 36 19.64 -5.60 9.94
N ASP A 37 19.94 -4.31 10.19
CA ASP A 37 20.61 -3.81 11.39
C ASP A 37 19.69 -3.76 12.63
N GLY A 38 18.42 -4.15 12.48
CA GLY A 38 17.40 -4.11 13.53
C GLY A 38 16.71 -2.76 13.71
N SER A 39 17.16 -1.71 13.01
CA SER A 39 16.47 -0.42 13.02
C SER A 39 15.19 -0.45 12.19
N THR A 40 14.31 0.51 12.43
CA THR A 40 13.03 0.63 11.73
C THR A 40 12.81 2.04 11.20
N GLN A 41 12.04 2.13 10.11
CA GLN A 41 11.50 3.37 9.58
C GLN A 41 9.98 3.25 9.51
N THR A 42 9.29 4.19 10.17
CA THR A 42 7.83 4.27 10.15
C THR A 42 7.37 5.25 9.09
N LEU A 43 6.39 4.84 8.30
CA LEU A 43 5.77 5.60 7.21
C LEU A 43 4.27 5.70 7.47
N PHE A 44 3.66 6.82 7.09
CA PHE A 44 2.23 7.03 7.19
C PHE A 44 1.62 7.32 5.83
N GLN A 45 0.48 6.69 5.54
CA GLN A 45 -0.25 6.90 4.31
C GLN A 45 -1.75 7.02 4.57
N ASN A 46 -2.40 7.93 3.83
CA ASN A 46 -3.84 7.97 3.71
C ASN A 46 -4.26 7.22 2.44
N PHE A 47 -5.23 6.32 2.55
CA PHE A 47 -5.74 5.53 1.44
C PHE A 47 -7.11 6.03 1.02
N SER A 48 -7.24 6.43 -0.24
CA SER A 48 -8.55 6.70 -0.82
C SER A 48 -9.37 5.41 -0.91
N ASP A 49 -10.67 5.55 -0.70
CA ASP A 49 -11.63 4.50 -0.99
C ASP A 49 -11.64 4.22 -2.50
N TRP A 50 -11.75 2.94 -2.84
CA TRP A 50 -11.76 2.46 -4.21
C TRP A 50 -12.89 3.05 -5.07
N TYR A 51 -14.00 3.48 -4.48
CA TYR A 51 -15.14 4.10 -5.17
C TYR A 51 -15.15 5.62 -5.05
N THR A 52 -14.58 6.19 -3.98
CA THR A 52 -14.58 7.64 -3.70
C THR A 52 -13.16 8.22 -3.54
N PRO A 53 -12.45 8.46 -4.67
CA PRO A 53 -11.09 8.99 -4.65
C PRO A 53 -10.96 10.32 -3.89
N GLN A 54 -9.90 10.48 -3.10
CA GLN A 54 -9.59 11.72 -2.38
C GLN A 54 -8.30 12.41 -2.84
N ARG A 55 -7.45 11.72 -3.60
CA ARG A 55 -6.16 12.24 -4.10
C ARG A 55 -5.24 12.68 -2.95
N PHE A 56 -5.08 11.81 -1.97
CA PHE A 56 -4.20 12.09 -0.84
C PHE A 56 -2.74 12.28 -1.29
N VAL A 57 -1.95 12.99 -0.48
CA VAL A 57 -0.51 13.13 -0.71
C VAL A 57 0.14 11.73 -0.72
N GLY A 58 1.07 11.52 -1.66
CA GLY A 58 1.72 10.22 -1.91
C GLY A 58 0.92 9.28 -2.82
N GLU A 59 -0.35 9.59 -3.12
CA GLU A 59 -1.19 8.84 -4.04
C GLU A 59 -0.94 9.31 -5.49
N SER A 60 -0.21 8.51 -6.27
CA SER A 60 0.38 8.99 -7.54
C SER A 60 -0.38 8.52 -8.79
N ARG A 61 -0.87 7.29 -8.80
CA ARG A 61 -1.50 6.69 -9.99
C ARG A 61 -2.71 5.86 -9.60
N THR A 62 -3.84 6.18 -10.22
CA THR A 62 -5.04 5.35 -10.20
C THR A 62 -5.01 4.35 -11.34
N ILE A 63 -5.19 3.08 -11.01
CA ILE A 63 -5.47 2.00 -11.96
C ILE A 63 -6.99 1.81 -11.96
N PRO A 64 -7.69 2.25 -13.02
CA PRO A 64 -9.14 2.12 -13.08
C PRO A 64 -9.55 0.68 -13.36
N MET A 65 -10.60 0.25 -12.69
CA MET A 65 -11.34 -0.98 -12.93
C MET A 65 -12.76 -0.59 -13.38
N SER A 66 -13.27 -1.23 -14.43
CA SER A 66 -14.58 -0.92 -15.00
C SER A 66 -15.76 -1.48 -14.20
N TYR A 67 -15.49 -2.36 -13.23
CA TYR A 67 -16.51 -2.96 -12.38
C TYR A 67 -15.93 -3.45 -11.04
N ARG A 68 -16.83 -3.76 -10.08
CA ARG A 68 -16.55 -4.65 -8.94
C ARG A 68 -17.40 -5.92 -9.04
N ASN A 69 -16.92 -7.01 -8.44
CA ASN A 69 -17.71 -8.22 -8.29
C ASN A 69 -18.63 -8.08 -7.08
N MET A 70 -19.88 -8.51 -7.22
CA MET A 70 -20.87 -8.59 -6.16
C MET A 70 -20.92 -10.02 -5.60
N ALA A 71 -21.45 -10.16 -4.39
CA ALA A 71 -21.53 -11.46 -3.71
C ALA A 71 -22.45 -12.47 -4.43
N ASP A 72 -23.39 -11.99 -5.25
CA ASP A 72 -24.29 -12.78 -6.08
C ASP A 72 -23.67 -13.21 -7.43
N GLY A 73 -22.39 -12.92 -7.65
CA GLY A 73 -21.68 -13.21 -8.90
C GLY A 73 -21.94 -12.21 -10.03
N THR A 74 -22.78 -11.21 -9.81
CA THR A 74 -22.99 -10.13 -10.78
C THR A 74 -21.85 -9.11 -10.74
N ARG A 75 -21.82 -8.26 -11.77
CA ARG A 75 -20.88 -7.13 -11.86
C ARG A 75 -21.64 -5.84 -11.66
N ASP A 76 -21.07 -4.99 -10.82
CA ASP A 76 -21.51 -3.61 -10.66
C ASP A 76 -20.63 -2.71 -11.55
N PRO A 77 -21.17 -2.17 -12.66
CA PRO A 77 -20.41 -1.54 -13.74
C PRO A 77 -20.08 -0.07 -13.43
N ARG A 78 -19.55 0.18 -12.25
CA ARG A 78 -19.04 1.49 -11.84
C ARG A 78 -17.52 1.50 -11.87
N ARG A 79 -16.95 2.69 -12.01
CA ARG A 79 -15.49 2.85 -11.98
C ARG A 79 -14.99 2.74 -10.55
N PHE A 80 -14.11 1.77 -10.32
CA PHE A 80 -13.34 1.61 -9.09
C PHE A 80 -11.88 1.87 -9.38
N ASN A 81 -11.10 2.26 -8.39
CA ASN A 81 -9.69 2.54 -8.58
C ASN A 81 -8.83 1.86 -7.52
N VAL A 82 -7.66 1.42 -7.97
CA VAL A 82 -6.54 1.00 -7.12
C VAL A 82 -5.46 2.06 -7.23
N TYR A 83 -4.75 2.34 -6.14
CA TYR A 83 -3.81 3.45 -6.07
C TYR A 83 -2.37 2.98 -5.86
N LYS A 84 -1.44 3.67 -6.51
CA LYS A 84 0.01 3.47 -6.35
C LYS A 84 0.59 4.52 -5.41
N TYR A 85 1.37 4.06 -4.43
CA TYR A 85 2.07 4.88 -3.44
C TYR A 85 3.57 4.61 -3.49
N GLY A 86 4.38 5.65 -3.31
CA GLY A 86 5.83 5.58 -3.30
C GLY A 86 6.41 6.25 -2.06
N PHE A 87 7.38 5.61 -1.43
CA PHE A 87 8.04 6.09 -0.21
C PHE A 87 9.55 6.02 -0.35
N ASN A 88 10.24 7.03 0.17
CA ASN A 88 11.70 7.02 0.26
C ASN A 88 12.15 6.14 1.43
N LEU A 89 13.14 5.30 1.18
CA LEU A 89 13.80 4.45 2.16
C LEU A 89 15.21 4.98 2.48
N ASP A 90 15.77 4.51 3.59
CA ASP A 90 17.18 4.75 3.88
C ASP A 90 18.06 3.89 2.96
N LYS A 91 18.53 4.53 1.88
CA LYS A 91 19.41 3.90 0.87
C LYS A 91 20.72 3.34 1.42
N ASN A 92 21.10 3.69 2.67
CA ASN A 92 22.33 3.19 3.27
C ASN A 92 22.12 1.83 3.95
N LYS A 93 20.85 1.43 4.18
CA LYS A 93 20.47 0.23 4.94
C LYS A 93 19.84 -0.82 4.04
N ASP A 94 20.03 -2.08 4.42
CA ASP A 94 19.42 -3.21 3.72
C ASP A 94 18.03 -3.50 4.30
N VAL A 95 17.03 -3.54 3.43
CA VAL A 95 15.64 -3.83 3.86
C VAL A 95 15.53 -5.31 4.20
N ALA A 96 15.05 -5.62 5.41
CA ALA A 96 14.77 -6.97 5.86
C ALA A 96 13.29 -7.34 5.67
N SER A 97 12.38 -6.47 6.07
CA SER A 97 10.94 -6.70 5.92
C SER A 97 10.13 -5.40 5.87
N VAL A 98 8.90 -5.52 5.38
CA VAL A 98 7.89 -4.47 5.44
C VAL A 98 6.66 -5.01 6.16
N THR A 99 6.27 -4.33 7.24
CA THR A 99 5.04 -4.58 8.00
C THR A 99 3.93 -3.69 7.46
N LEU A 100 2.84 -4.30 7.02
CA LEU A 100 1.70 -3.63 6.40
C LEU A 100 0.72 -3.06 7.44
N PRO A 101 -0.16 -2.11 7.05
CA PRO A 101 -1.15 -1.54 7.94
C PRO A 101 -2.03 -2.62 8.56
N LYS A 102 -2.22 -2.52 9.89
CA LYS A 102 -3.13 -3.40 10.63
C LYS A 102 -4.56 -2.87 10.54
N ASN A 103 -5.10 -2.78 9.32
CA ASN A 103 -6.46 -2.34 9.06
C ASN A 103 -7.11 -3.23 7.99
N PRO A 104 -8.15 -4.01 8.32
CA PRO A 104 -8.80 -4.89 7.36
C PRO A 104 -9.52 -4.13 6.23
N LEU A 105 -9.79 -2.83 6.41
CA LEU A 105 -10.39 -1.97 5.40
C LEU A 105 -9.36 -1.42 4.40
N VAL A 106 -8.06 -1.68 4.62
CA VAL A 106 -7.00 -1.40 3.65
C VAL A 106 -6.65 -2.68 2.92
N LYS A 107 -6.78 -2.67 1.59
CA LYS A 107 -6.43 -3.80 0.72
C LYS A 107 -5.13 -3.51 0.02
N ILE A 108 -4.08 -4.21 0.41
CA ILE A 108 -2.77 -4.19 -0.26
C ILE A 108 -2.73 -5.31 -1.29
N LEU A 109 -2.47 -4.94 -2.54
CA LEU A 109 -2.46 -5.86 -3.68
C LEU A 109 -1.03 -6.21 -4.12
N ALA A 110 -0.09 -5.28 -3.95
CA ALA A 110 1.31 -5.50 -4.26
C ALA A 110 2.22 -4.60 -3.42
N VAL A 111 3.44 -5.09 -3.17
CA VAL A 111 4.52 -4.36 -2.51
C VAL A 111 5.81 -4.71 -3.23
N SER A 112 6.63 -3.71 -3.53
CA SER A 112 7.93 -3.92 -4.16
C SER A 112 8.92 -2.88 -3.69
N VAL A 113 10.19 -3.26 -3.61
CA VAL A 113 11.31 -2.36 -3.32
C VAL A 113 12.16 -2.17 -4.56
N ALA A 114 12.71 -0.97 -4.76
CA ALA A 114 13.48 -0.58 -5.93
C ALA A 114 14.60 0.41 -5.57
N ASN A 115 15.55 0.59 -6.49
CA ASN A 115 16.62 1.58 -6.44
C ASN A 115 16.38 2.74 -7.39
#